data_AF-A0A800A078-F1
#
_entry.id   AF-A0A800A078-F1
#
_cell.length_a   1.000
_cell.length_b   1.000
_cell.length_c   1.000
_cell.angle_alpha   90.00
_cell.angle_beta   90.00
_cell.angle_gamma   90.00
#
_symmetry.space_group_name_H-M   'P 1'
#
loop_
_entity.id
_entity.type
_entity.pdbx_description
1 polymer ?
#
loop_
_entity_poly.entity_id
_entity_poly.type
_entity_poly.pdbx_seq_one_letter_code
_entity_poly.pdbx_strand_id
1 'polypeptide(L)'
;MIEPTGLSDIRLKPLATYKHKVSLKDFAEPIGEVRSFSDFLRSIPNILAGKDFREAVQAVVEARRHGWPVIVLFGAHLIKCGLSRVLIQLMEAGAVTHLAMNGAGAIHDVEIALVGHTSEDVDKAMEEGTFGLAKETGEILNDAAIESARAREGYGE
;
A
#
# COMPACT_ATOMS: atom_id res chain seq x y z
N MET A 1 22.86 28.29 -22.09
CA MET A 1 21.41 28.48 -22.32
C MET A 1 21.02 27.59 -23.49
N ILE A 2 20.05 26.69 -23.32
CA ILE A 2 19.47 25.95 -24.44
C ILE A 2 18.46 26.91 -25.09
N GLU A 3 18.66 27.27 -26.36
CA GLU A 3 17.67 28.07 -27.08
C GLU A 3 16.38 27.25 -27.29
N PRO A 4 15.20 27.83 -27.06
CA PRO A 4 13.94 27.15 -27.32
C PRO A 4 13.86 26.76 -28.80
N THR A 5 13.61 25.48 -29.08
CA THR A 5 13.34 25.00 -30.44
C THR A 5 12.10 25.70 -31.00
N GLY A 6 12.24 26.34 -32.17
CA GLY A 6 11.15 27.04 -32.84
C GLY A 6 10.01 26.10 -33.24
N LEU A 7 8.77 26.62 -33.22
CA LEU A 7 7.56 25.84 -33.53
C LEU A 7 7.36 25.60 -35.05
N SER A 8 8.24 26.13 -35.91
CA SER A 8 8.12 26.10 -37.38
C SER A 8 8.13 24.70 -37.98
N ASP A 9 8.72 23.72 -37.28
CA ASP A 9 8.81 22.32 -37.74
C ASP A 9 7.75 21.40 -37.12
N ILE A 10 6.88 21.93 -36.26
CA ILE A 10 5.76 21.17 -35.71
C ILE A 10 4.71 20.97 -36.81
N ARG A 11 4.27 19.73 -36.98
CA ARG A 11 3.20 19.35 -37.90
C ARG A 11 2.16 18.53 -37.14
N LEU A 12 0.90 18.95 -37.23
CA LEU A 12 -0.23 18.16 -36.76
C LEU A 12 -0.41 16.94 -37.69
N LYS A 13 -0.76 15.79 -37.13
CA LYS A 13 -1.04 14.57 -37.89
C LYS A 13 -2.52 14.17 -37.72
N PRO A 14 -3.17 13.63 -38.75
CA PRO A 14 -4.55 13.15 -38.63
C PRO A 14 -4.66 12.01 -37.61
N LEU A 15 -5.71 12.03 -36.78
CA LEU A 15 -5.94 11.03 -35.73
C LEU A 15 -5.92 9.59 -36.27
N ALA A 16 -6.47 9.37 -37.46
CA ALA A 16 -6.52 8.06 -38.12
C ALA A 16 -5.15 7.44 -38.45
N THR A 17 -4.06 8.24 -38.41
CA THR A 17 -2.70 7.75 -38.66
C THR A 17 -2.02 7.15 -37.43
N TYR A 18 -2.62 7.30 -36.25
CA TYR A 18 -2.07 6.81 -35.00
C TYR A 18 -2.47 5.34 -34.76
N LYS A 19 -1.55 4.55 -34.18
CA LYS A 19 -1.90 3.25 -33.61
C LYS A 19 -2.56 3.46 -32.24
N HIS A 20 -3.87 3.27 -32.16
CA HIS A 20 -4.61 3.36 -30.90
C HIS A 20 -4.42 2.08 -30.08
N LYS A 21 -4.21 2.24 -28.76
CA LYS A 21 -4.09 1.13 -27.80
C LYS A 21 -5.38 0.79 -27.07
N VAL A 22 -6.40 1.64 -27.20
CA VAL A 22 -7.67 1.59 -26.46
C VAL A 22 -8.81 1.74 -27.45
N SER A 23 -9.88 1.01 -27.20
CA SER A 23 -11.12 1.00 -27.97
C SER A 23 -12.34 1.07 -27.05
N LEU A 24 -13.53 1.23 -27.62
CA LEU A 24 -14.78 1.19 -26.86
C LEU A 24 -14.98 -0.14 -26.09
N LYS A 25 -14.31 -1.22 -26.49
CA LYS A 25 -14.37 -2.53 -25.80
C LYS A 25 -13.64 -2.52 -24.46
N ASP A 26 -12.73 -1.56 -24.27
CA ASP A 26 -11.93 -1.43 -23.05
C ASP A 26 -12.62 -0.52 -22.02
N PHE A 27 -13.76 0.08 -22.38
CA PHE A 27 -14.49 1.00 -21.51
C PHE A 27 -15.26 0.21 -20.46
N ALA A 28 -15.43 0.80 -19.28
CA ALA A 28 -16.37 0.27 -18.29
C ALA A 28 -17.79 0.30 -18.84
N GLU A 29 -18.58 -0.70 -18.47
CA GLU A 29 -20.02 -0.65 -18.61
C GLU A 29 -20.61 0.24 -17.50
N PRO A 30 -21.58 1.13 -17.82
CA PRO A 30 -22.30 1.86 -16.80
C PRO A 30 -22.99 0.87 -15.86
N ILE A 31 -22.66 0.92 -14.57
CA ILE A 31 -23.43 0.16 -13.59
C ILE A 31 -24.76 0.88 -13.42
N GLY A 32 -25.85 0.14 -13.62
CA GLY A 32 -27.15 0.55 -13.11
C GLY A 32 -27.16 0.43 -11.59
N GLU A 33 -28.13 -0.29 -11.06
CA GLU A 33 -28.19 -0.60 -9.63
C GLU A 33 -27.08 -1.60 -9.24
N VAL A 34 -26.17 -1.20 -8.35
CA VAL A 34 -25.15 -2.09 -7.75
C VAL A 34 -25.83 -2.98 -6.72
N ARG A 35 -25.93 -4.29 -7.00
CA ARG A 35 -26.62 -5.26 -6.13
C ARG A 35 -25.67 -6.10 -5.28
N SER A 36 -24.40 -6.15 -5.66
CA SER A 36 -23.36 -6.89 -4.96
C SER A 36 -21.98 -6.25 -5.16
N PHE A 37 -21.02 -6.62 -4.31
CA PHE A 37 -19.62 -6.21 -4.48
C PHE A 37 -19.01 -6.79 -5.78
N SER A 38 -19.48 -7.95 -6.24
CA SER A 38 -19.05 -8.52 -7.53
C SER A 38 -19.48 -7.64 -8.72
N ASP A 39 -20.65 -6.99 -8.63
CA ASP A 39 -21.09 -6.04 -9.66
C ASP A 39 -20.16 -4.82 -9.71
N PHE A 40 -19.78 -4.30 -8.54
CA PHE A 40 -18.78 -3.23 -8.44
C PHE A 40 -17.43 -3.66 -9.02
N LEU A 41 -16.92 -4.85 -8.66
CA LEU A 41 -15.64 -5.32 -9.21
C LEU A 41 -15.68 -5.51 -10.73
N ARG A 42 -16.81 -5.90 -11.30
CA ARG A 42 -16.97 -6.04 -12.76
C ARG A 42 -17.00 -4.69 -13.47
N SER A 43 -17.41 -3.63 -12.80
CA SER A 43 -17.51 -2.30 -13.41
C SER A 43 -16.17 -1.59 -13.60
N ILE A 44 -15.13 -1.99 -12.88
CA ILE A 44 -13.80 -1.38 -13.03
C ILE A 44 -13.31 -1.70 -14.45
N PRO A 45 -12.90 -0.74 -15.29
CA PRO A 45 -12.36 -1.05 -16.63
C PRO A 45 -11.22 -2.07 -16.55
N ASN A 46 -11.17 -3.05 -17.46
CA ASN A 46 -10.07 -4.02 -17.51
C ASN A 46 -8.86 -3.47 -18.30
N ILE A 47 -8.39 -2.28 -17.90
CA ILE A 47 -7.27 -1.60 -18.54
C ILE A 47 -6.48 -0.80 -17.48
N LEU A 48 -5.17 -0.61 -17.72
CA LEU A 48 -4.27 0.12 -16.81
C LEU A 48 -4.40 -0.41 -15.37
N ALA A 49 -4.55 0.48 -14.39
CA ALA A 49 -4.69 0.12 -12.98
C ALA A 49 -5.84 -0.86 -12.69
N GLY A 50 -6.92 -0.85 -13.48
CA GLY A 50 -8.04 -1.79 -13.31
C GLY A 50 -7.70 -3.21 -13.79
N LYS A 51 -6.76 -3.34 -14.73
CA LYS A 51 -6.15 -4.63 -15.10
C LYS A 51 -5.14 -5.05 -14.03
N ASP A 52 -4.23 -4.15 -13.65
CA ASP A 52 -3.17 -4.44 -12.66
C ASP A 52 -3.77 -4.91 -11.32
N PHE A 53 -4.84 -4.26 -10.86
CA PHE A 53 -5.57 -4.64 -9.66
C PHE A 53 -6.12 -6.07 -9.73
N ARG A 54 -6.74 -6.44 -10.86
CA ARG A 54 -7.30 -7.78 -11.04
C ARG A 54 -6.23 -8.85 -11.09
N GLU A 55 -5.13 -8.56 -11.79
CA GLU A 55 -3.98 -9.46 -11.86
C GLU A 55 -3.36 -9.67 -10.46
N ALA A 56 -3.23 -8.60 -9.67
CA ALA A 56 -2.76 -8.69 -8.29
C ALA A 56 -3.69 -9.55 -7.41
N VAL A 57 -5.01 -9.32 -7.48
CA VAL A 57 -6.01 -10.12 -6.75
C VAL A 57 -5.94 -11.59 -7.17
N GLN A 58 -5.89 -11.87 -8.47
CA GLN A 58 -5.79 -13.24 -8.99
C GLN A 58 -4.50 -13.92 -8.54
N ALA A 59 -3.36 -13.22 -8.55
CA ALA A 59 -2.10 -13.77 -8.08
C ALA A 59 -2.15 -14.17 -6.60
N VAL A 60 -2.77 -13.33 -5.75
CA VAL A 60 -2.98 -13.65 -4.32
C VAL A 60 -3.88 -14.88 -4.18
N VAL A 61 -5.03 -14.89 -4.85
CA VAL A 61 -5.98 -16.03 -4.80
C VAL A 61 -5.28 -17.31 -5.23
N GLU A 62 -4.54 -17.29 -6.34
CA GLU A 62 -3.89 -18.47 -6.88
C GLU A 62 -2.76 -18.98 -5.98
N ALA A 63 -1.97 -18.08 -5.41
CA ALA A 63 -0.95 -18.43 -4.42
C ALA A 63 -1.61 -19.15 -3.23
N ARG A 64 -2.71 -18.63 -2.71
CA ARG A 64 -3.42 -19.26 -1.57
C ARG A 64 -4.08 -20.59 -1.93
N ARG A 65 -4.63 -20.74 -3.13
CA ARG A 65 -5.18 -22.02 -3.62
C ARG A 65 -4.10 -23.11 -3.74
N HIS A 66 -2.87 -22.72 -4.06
CA HIS A 66 -1.71 -23.61 -4.10
C HIS A 66 -1.01 -23.81 -2.74
N GLY A 67 -1.50 -23.15 -1.67
CA GLY A 67 -0.86 -23.18 -0.36
C GLY A 67 0.43 -22.37 -0.27
N TRP A 68 0.74 -21.53 -1.26
CA TRP A 68 1.93 -20.68 -1.27
C TRP A 68 1.80 -19.46 -0.36
N PRO A 69 2.88 -19.02 0.29
CA PRO A 69 2.84 -17.83 1.14
C PRO A 69 2.51 -16.58 0.33
N VAL A 70 1.75 -15.69 0.95
CA VAL A 70 1.52 -14.31 0.49
C VAL A 70 2.12 -13.39 1.54
N ILE A 71 3.14 -12.63 1.14
CA ILE A 71 3.89 -11.72 1.99
C ILE A 71 3.55 -10.29 1.57
N VAL A 72 3.05 -9.48 2.50
CA VAL A 72 2.78 -8.05 2.23
C VAL A 72 3.96 -7.23 2.72
N LEU A 73 4.61 -6.53 1.79
CA LEU A 73 5.69 -5.59 2.08
C LEU A 73 5.14 -4.17 2.08
N PHE A 74 5.31 -3.43 3.19
CA PHE A 74 4.75 -2.08 3.31
C PHE A 74 5.61 -1.15 4.18
N GLY A 75 5.42 0.15 3.98
CA GLY A 75 5.97 1.17 4.88
C GLY A 75 4.96 1.61 5.94
N ALA A 76 5.44 2.33 6.94
CA ALA A 76 4.70 2.88 8.10
C ALA A 76 3.28 3.43 7.81
N HIS A 77 3.07 4.04 6.65
CA HIS A 77 1.81 4.69 6.28
C HIS A 77 0.60 3.76 6.29
N LEU A 78 0.78 2.47 6.06
CA LEU A 78 -0.32 1.51 6.13
C LEU A 78 -0.91 1.49 7.55
N ILE A 79 -0.06 1.38 8.57
CA ILE A 79 -0.46 1.37 9.97
C ILE A 79 -0.95 2.75 10.40
N LYS A 80 -0.20 3.80 10.07
CA LYS A 80 -0.56 5.20 10.37
C LYS A 80 -1.95 5.59 9.86
N CYS A 81 -2.36 5.06 8.70
CA CYS A 81 -3.67 5.32 8.11
C CYS A 81 -4.78 4.37 8.60
N GLY A 82 -4.54 3.57 9.64
CA GLY A 82 -5.55 2.74 10.29
C GLY A 82 -5.90 1.45 9.55
N LEU A 83 -5.05 0.98 8.64
CA LEU A 83 -5.31 -0.25 7.87
C LEU A 83 -4.87 -1.53 8.58
N SER A 84 -4.36 -1.45 9.81
CA SER A 84 -3.95 -2.61 10.62
C SER A 84 -5.09 -3.62 10.78
N ARG A 85 -6.31 -3.16 11.09
CA ARG A 85 -7.50 -4.02 11.22
C ARG A 85 -7.87 -4.76 9.93
N VAL A 86 -7.64 -4.14 8.78
CA VAL A 86 -7.87 -4.77 7.47
C VAL A 86 -6.82 -5.84 7.21
N LEU A 87 -5.54 -5.57 7.53
CA LEU A 87 -4.48 -6.59 7.43
C LEU A 87 -4.77 -7.78 8.34
N ILE A 88 -5.16 -7.55 9.59
CA ILE A 88 -5.52 -8.61 10.54
C ILE A 88 -6.64 -9.47 9.95
N GLN A 89 -7.70 -8.86 9.41
CA GLN A 89 -8.79 -9.59 8.77
C GLN A 89 -8.30 -10.43 7.58
N LEU A 90 -7.37 -9.91 6.78
CA LEU A 90 -6.78 -10.65 5.65
C LEU A 90 -5.89 -11.82 6.13
N MET A 91 -5.21 -11.66 7.27
CA MET A 91 -4.43 -12.73 7.89
C MET A 91 -5.31 -13.82 8.47
N GLU A 92 -6.36 -13.45 9.21
CA GLU A 92 -7.36 -14.38 9.77
C GLU A 92 -8.08 -15.17 8.67
N ALA A 93 -8.39 -14.52 7.54
CA ALA A 93 -8.96 -15.17 6.37
C ALA A 93 -7.95 -16.04 5.59
N GLY A 94 -6.68 -16.04 6.00
CA GLY A 94 -5.59 -16.76 5.33
C GLY A 94 -5.26 -16.23 3.95
N ALA A 95 -5.67 -15.01 3.60
CA ALA A 95 -5.33 -14.35 2.34
C ALA A 95 -3.90 -13.79 2.35
N VAL A 96 -3.47 -13.30 3.52
CA VAL A 96 -2.10 -12.87 3.82
C VAL A 96 -1.51 -13.82 4.84
N THR A 97 -0.22 -14.16 4.70
CA THR A 97 0.45 -15.12 5.60
C THR A 97 1.58 -14.50 6.39
N HIS A 98 2.24 -13.49 5.84
CA HIS A 98 3.37 -12.81 6.48
C HIS A 98 3.33 -11.33 6.16
N LEU A 99 3.89 -10.53 7.07
CA LEU A 99 4.07 -9.10 6.91
C LEU A 99 5.56 -8.79 6.96
N ALA A 100 5.99 -7.82 6.16
CA ALA A 100 7.32 -7.24 6.29
C ALA A 100 7.21 -5.72 6.17
N MET A 101 7.81 -5.00 7.11
CA MET A 101 7.71 -3.55 7.17
C MET A 101 9.00 -2.90 7.64
N ASN A 102 9.09 -1.59 7.45
CA ASN A 102 10.16 -0.79 8.05
C ASN A 102 9.89 -0.53 9.54
N GLY A 103 10.92 -0.12 10.29
CA GLY A 103 10.81 0.09 11.75
C GLY A 103 9.76 1.12 12.17
N ALA A 104 9.47 2.10 11.31
CA ALA A 104 8.43 3.09 11.57
C ALA A 104 7.02 2.47 11.62
N GLY A 105 6.78 1.33 10.96
CA GLY A 105 5.52 0.59 11.10
C GLY A 105 5.28 0.11 12.52
N ALA A 106 6.32 -0.44 13.18
CA ALA A 106 6.25 -0.88 14.57
C ALA A 106 6.04 0.30 15.54
N ILE A 107 6.68 1.45 15.27
CA ILE A 107 6.47 2.68 16.04
C ILE A 107 4.99 3.09 16.03
N HIS A 108 4.39 3.21 14.84
CA HIS A 108 2.99 3.59 14.72
C HIS A 108 2.04 2.57 15.36
N ASP A 109 2.36 1.28 15.26
CA ASP A 109 1.55 0.22 15.86
C ASP A 109 1.55 0.32 17.40
N VAL A 110 2.73 0.48 18.02
CA VAL A 110 2.87 0.67 19.47
C VAL A 110 2.12 1.92 19.94
N GLU A 111 2.29 3.05 19.27
CA GLU A 111 1.64 4.31 19.66
C GLU A 111 0.11 4.21 19.56
N ILE A 112 -0.41 3.66 18.46
CA ILE A 112 -1.85 3.42 18.30
C ILE A 112 -2.36 2.46 19.38
N ALA A 113 -1.63 1.38 19.67
CA ALA A 113 -2.03 0.40 20.69
C ALA A 113 -2.03 1.02 22.10
N LEU A 114 -1.08 1.89 22.41
CA LEU A 114 -0.89 2.45 23.74
C LEU A 114 -1.85 3.62 24.02
N VAL A 115 -2.01 4.54 23.07
CA VAL A 115 -2.73 5.80 23.28
C VAL A 115 -3.79 6.12 22.22
N GLY A 116 -3.96 5.27 21.21
CA GLY A 116 -5.00 5.42 20.18
C GLY A 116 -4.69 6.46 19.10
N HIS A 117 -3.49 7.03 19.08
CA HIS A 117 -3.05 8.03 18.11
C HIS A 117 -1.55 7.91 17.86
N THR A 118 -1.09 8.43 16.73
CA THR A 118 0.31 8.39 16.29
C THR A 118 0.57 9.54 15.30
N SER A 119 1.80 9.68 14.80
CA SER A 119 2.24 10.72 13.86
C SER A 119 2.43 12.08 14.52
N GLU A 120 3.57 12.24 15.20
CA GLU A 120 4.05 13.55 15.66
C GLU A 120 4.22 14.53 14.48
N ASP A 121 4.20 15.83 14.79
CA ASP A 121 4.50 16.89 13.84
C ASP A 121 6.01 16.90 13.56
N VAL A 122 6.40 16.27 12.45
CA VAL A 122 7.80 16.05 12.08
C VAL A 122 8.54 17.37 11.92
N ASP A 123 7.95 18.36 11.23
CA ASP A 123 8.63 19.61 10.93
C ASP A 123 8.93 20.37 12.22
N LYS A 124 7.92 20.47 13.09
CA LYS A 124 8.07 21.12 14.40
C LYS A 124 9.05 20.36 15.31
N ALA A 125 8.91 19.04 15.40
CA ALA A 125 9.77 18.22 16.26
C ALA A 125 11.22 18.20 15.78
N MET A 126 11.46 18.29 14.47
CA MET A 126 12.81 18.44 13.93
C MET A 126 13.41 19.81 14.24
N GLU A 127 12.62 20.89 14.16
CA GLU A 127 13.06 22.24 14.57
C GLU A 127 13.42 22.30 16.05
N GLU A 128 12.61 21.66 16.90
CA GLU A 128 12.80 21.62 18.35
C GLU A 128 13.85 20.59 18.81
N GLY A 129 14.32 19.71 17.92
CA GLY A 129 15.24 18.62 18.25
C GLY A 129 14.61 17.52 19.10
N THR A 130 13.28 17.39 19.04
CA THR A 130 12.46 16.46 19.84
C THR A 130 11.89 15.29 19.04
N PHE A 131 12.16 15.24 17.72
CA PHE A 131 11.67 14.17 16.85
C PHE A 131 12.12 12.79 17.30
N GLY A 132 11.18 11.85 17.42
CA GLY A 132 11.44 10.47 17.82
C GLY A 132 11.81 10.28 19.30
N LEU A 133 11.56 11.27 20.17
CA LEU A 133 11.90 11.19 21.61
C LEU A 133 10.76 10.67 22.50
N ALA A 134 9.74 10.03 21.93
CA ALA A 134 8.67 9.39 22.69
C ALA A 134 9.22 8.26 23.58
N LYS A 135 9.28 8.50 24.90
CA LYS A 135 9.90 7.61 25.88
C LYS A 135 9.24 6.23 25.87
N GLU A 136 7.92 6.19 25.98
CA GLU A 136 7.15 4.95 26.05
C GLU A 136 7.33 4.11 24.78
N THR A 137 7.31 4.73 23.61
CA THR A 137 7.57 4.08 22.32
C THR A 137 8.96 3.44 22.30
N GLY A 138 9.99 4.20 22.69
CA GLY A 138 11.37 3.71 22.71
C GLY A 138 11.60 2.59 23.72
N GLU A 139 11.06 2.71 24.94
CA GLU A 139 11.18 1.70 25.99
C GLU A 139 10.52 0.38 25.58
N ILE A 140 9.27 0.41 25.08
CA ILE A 140 8.54 -0.81 24.68
C ILE A 140 9.28 -1.55 23.55
N LEU A 141 9.69 -0.83 22.50
CA LEU A 141 10.38 -1.44 21.37
C LEU A 141 11.75 -2.01 21.75
N ASN A 142 12.49 -1.31 22.62
CA ASN A 142 13.79 -1.77 23.09
C ASN A 142 13.67 -2.98 24.02
N ASP A 143 12.69 -3.00 24.92
CA ASP A 143 12.43 -4.14 25.80
C ASP A 143 12.04 -5.38 24.98
N ALA A 144 11.19 -5.23 23.97
CA ALA A 144 10.86 -6.29 23.01
C ALA A 144 12.12 -6.80 22.29
N ALA A 145 13.00 -5.92 21.81
CA ALA A 145 14.25 -6.33 21.16
C ALA A 145 15.16 -7.14 22.09
N ILE A 146 15.29 -6.74 23.36
CA ILE A 146 16.08 -7.45 24.37
C ILE A 146 15.49 -8.82 24.66
N GLU A 147 14.16 -8.91 24.74
CA GLU A 147 13.44 -10.17 24.95
C GLU A 147 13.65 -11.14 23.78
N SER A 148 13.39 -10.71 22.54
CA SER A 148 13.63 -11.53 21.33
C SER A 148 15.08 -11.98 21.24
N ALA A 149 16.04 -11.11 21.56
CA ALA A 149 17.46 -11.48 21.56
C ALA A 149 17.80 -12.57 22.61
N ARG A 150 17.17 -12.53 23.80
CA ARG A 150 17.32 -13.58 24.82
C ARG A 150 16.67 -14.89 24.39
N ALA A 151 15.53 -14.82 23.71
CA ALA A 151 14.82 -15.96 23.13
C ALA A 151 15.48 -16.53 21.87
N ARG A 152 16.42 -15.79 21.26
CA ARG A 152 17.04 -16.07 19.95
C ARG A 152 16.05 -16.00 18.78
N GLU A 153 15.09 -15.09 18.90
CA GLU A 153 14.08 -14.77 17.89
C GLU A 153 14.46 -13.49 17.13
N GLY A 154 13.89 -13.34 15.93
CA GLY A 154 13.97 -12.08 15.19
C GLY A 154 13.13 -10.99 15.87
N TYR A 155 13.41 -9.71 15.56
CA TYR A 155 12.65 -8.58 16.12
C TYR A 155 11.14 -8.58 15.79
N GLY A 156 10.73 -9.31 14.75
CA GLY A 156 9.34 -9.44 14.32
C GLY A 156 8.79 -10.86 14.40
N GLU A 157 9.44 -11.73 15.18
CA GLU A 157 9.02 -13.10 15.49
C GLU A 157 8.60 -13.18 16.96
#